data_AF-A0A965LRU9-F1
#
_entry.id   AF-A0A965LRU9-F1
#
_cell.length_a   1.000
_cell.length_b   1.000
_cell.length_c   1.000
_cell.angle_alpha   90.00
_cell.angle_beta   90.00
_cell.angle_gamma   90.00
#
_symmetry.space_group_name_H-M   'P 1'
#
loop_
_entity.id
_entity.type
_entity.pdbx_description
1 polymer ?
#
loop_
_entity_poly.entity_id
_entity_poly.type
_entity_poly.pdbx_seq_one_letter_code
_entity_poly.pdbx_strand_id
1 'polypeptide(L)' 'MVSELDKQITNFLEYLEVDRGRSMRTIRNYDFYLRRFSEWAKHPKPAAIDRTMVHRYRLWLNRDVPGREED' A
#
# COMPACT_ATOMS: atom_id res chain seq x y z
N MET A 1 8.26 -6.03 -14.97
CA MET A 1 6.85 -5.94 -15.44
C MET A 1 6.03 -5.34 -14.31
N VAL A 2 5.15 -4.37 -14.58
CA VAL A 2 4.25 -3.78 -13.57
C VAL A 2 3.15 -4.78 -13.24
N SER A 3 2.92 -5.07 -11.95
CA SER A 3 1.90 -6.02 -11.54
C SER A 3 0.48 -5.48 -11.74
N GLU A 4 -0.52 -6.37 -11.78
CA GLU A 4 -1.92 -5.97 -11.84
C GLU A 4 -2.32 -5.09 -10.63
N LEU A 5 -1.84 -5.44 -9.44
CA LEU A 5 -2.08 -4.67 -8.22
C LEU A 5 -1.45 -3.28 -8.30
N ASP A 6 -0.23 -3.14 -8.81
CA ASP A 6 0.43 -1.83 -8.91
C ASP A 6 -0.29 -0.89 -9.88
N LYS A 7 -0.91 -1.43 -10.94
CA LYS A 7 -1.79 -0.66 -11.82
C LYS A 7 -3.02 -0.14 -11.08
N GLN A 8 -3.66 -0.99 -10.28
CA GLN A 8 -4.81 -0.59 -9.46
C GLN A 8 -4.43 0.45 -8.40
N ILE A 9 -3.24 0.35 -7.81
CA ILE A 9 -2.70 1.35 -6.90
C ILE A 9 -2.57 2.70 -7.61
N THR A 10 -1.96 2.74 -8.80
CA THR A 10 -1.84 3.99 -9.57
C THR A 10 -3.21 4.59 -9.89
N ASN A 11 -4.16 3.81 -10.39
CA ASN A 11 -5.52 4.30 -10.68
C ASN A 11 -6.21 4.87 -9.43
N PHE A 12 -6.03 4.23 -8.27
CA PHE A 12 -6.59 4.71 -7.01
C PHE A 12 -5.96 6.04 -6.57
N LEU A 13 -4.65 6.21 -6.76
CA LEU A 13 -3.94 7.45 -6.42
C LEU A 13 -4.36 8.60 -7.34
N GLU A 14 -4.50 8.35 -8.64
CA GLU A 14 -5.01 9.34 -9.61
C GLU A 14 -6.43 9.78 -9.25
N TYR A 15 -7.32 8.84 -8.90
CA TYR A 15 -8.65 9.15 -8.39
C TYR A 15 -8.61 10.00 -7.10
N LEU A 16 -7.69 9.72 -6.18
CA LEU A 16 -7.54 10.53 -4.98
C LEU A 16 -7.06 11.95 -5.29
N GLU A 17 -6.18 12.10 -6.28
CA GLU A 17 -5.61 13.39 -6.69
C GLU A 17 -6.65 14.24 -7.41
N VAL A 18 -7.27 13.70 -8.46
CA VAL A 18 -8.15 14.44 -9.37
C VAL A 18 -9.57 14.54 -8.81
N ASP A 19 -10.21 13.41 -8.52
CA ASP A 19 -11.62 13.38 -8.14
C ASP A 19 -11.86 13.75 -6.67
N ARG A 20 -10.87 13.45 -5.81
CA ARG A 20 -10.99 13.69 -4.35
C ARG A 20 -10.17 14.86 -3.84
N GLY A 21 -9.41 15.53 -4.71
CA GLY A 21 -8.63 16.72 -4.37
C GLY A 21 -7.68 16.51 -3.19
N ARG A 22 -7.12 15.30 -3.02
CA ARG A 22 -6.22 15.01 -1.90
C ARG A 22 -4.87 15.68 -2.12
N SER A 23 -4.28 16.15 -1.03
CA SER A 23 -2.96 16.80 -1.08
C SER A 23 -1.90 15.85 -1.65
N MET A 24 -0.91 16.39 -2.35
CA MET A 24 0.24 15.61 -2.83
C MET A 24 0.96 14.84 -1.71
N ARG A 25 0.96 15.37 -0.48
CA ARG A 25 1.51 14.65 0.68
C ARG A 25 0.70 13.40 1.01
N THR A 26 -0.63 13.48 0.94
CA THR A 26 -1.52 12.32 1.10
C THR A 26 -1.26 11.28 0.02
N ILE A 27 -1.18 11.71 -1.25
CA ILE A 27 -0.89 10.81 -2.38
C ILE A 27 0.43 10.09 -2.18
N ARG A 28 1.52 10.81 -1.90
CA ARG A 28 2.85 10.22 -1.63
C ARG A 28 2.84 9.24 -0.46
N ASN A 29 2.17 9.58 0.64
CA ASN A 29 2.07 8.70 1.79
C ASN A 29 1.31 7.41 1.43
N TYR A 30 0.20 7.52 0.71
CA TYR A 30 -0.61 6.37 0.31
C TYR A 30 0.16 5.49 -0.67
N ASP A 31 0.80 6.09 -1.67
CA ASP A 31 1.65 5.38 -2.64
C ASP A 31 2.73 4.55 -1.94
N PHE A 32 3.47 5.18 -1.02
CA PHE A 32 4.52 4.51 -0.25
C PHE A 32 4.00 3.26 0.49
N TYR A 33 2.92 3.39 1.26
CA TYR A 33 2.39 2.26 2.04
C TYR A 33 1.71 1.19 1.19
N LEU A 34 1.04 1.56 0.10
CA LEU A 34 0.40 0.62 -0.81
C LEU A 34 1.43 -0.17 -1.62
N ARG A 35 2.49 0.49 -2.12
CA ARG A 35 3.59 -0.20 -2.83
C ARG A 35 4.39 -1.10 -1.89
N ARG A 36 4.66 -0.65 -0.66
CA ARG A 36 5.29 -1.51 0.37
C ARG A 36 4.45 -2.77 0.65
N PHE A 37 3.12 -2.65 0.73
CA PHE A 37 2.26 -3.81 0.85
C PHE A 37 2.35 -4.74 -0.37
N SER A 38 2.27 -4.18 -1.58
CA SER A 38 2.37 -4.92 -2.85
C SER A 38 3.66 -5.74 -2.91
N GLU A 39 4.79 -5.12 -2.57
CA GLU A 39 6.11 -5.76 -2.56
C GLU A 39 6.23 -6.84 -1.47
N TRP A 40 5.76 -6.54 -0.25
CA TRP A 40 5.75 -7.51 0.85
C TRP A 40 4.92 -8.76 0.50
N ALA A 41 3.74 -8.56 -0.10
CA ALA A 41 2.82 -9.62 -0.51
C ALA A 41 3.23 -10.31 -1.82
N LYS A 42 4.36 -9.93 -2.44
CA LYS A 42 4.87 -10.46 -3.71
C LYS A 42 3.90 -10.28 -4.89
N HIS A 43 3.32 -9.07 -4.98
CA HIS A 43 2.47 -8.63 -6.08
C HIS A 43 1.28 -9.58 -6.36
N PRO A 44 0.41 -9.83 -5.36
CA PRO A 44 -0.71 -10.75 -5.53
C PRO A 44 -1.72 -10.18 -6.53
N LYS A 45 -2.56 -11.05 -7.09
CA LYS A 45 -3.77 -10.60 -7.79
C LYS A 45 -4.70 -9.90 -6.79
N PRO A 46 -5.41 -8.82 -7.17
CA PRO A 46 -6.32 -8.12 -6.25
C PRO A 46 -7.34 -9.05 -5.58
N ALA A 47 -7.88 -10.02 -6.32
CA ALA A 47 -8.85 -10.99 -5.80
C ALA A 47 -8.28 -11.97 -4.75
N ALA A 48 -6.94 -12.08 -4.64
CA ALA A 48 -6.28 -12.92 -3.65
C ALA A 48 -6.01 -12.19 -2.33
N ILE A 49 -6.26 -10.88 -2.26
CA ILE A 49 -6.07 -10.08 -1.04
C ILE A 49 -7.25 -10.36 -0.10
N ASP A 50 -6.96 -10.93 1.07
CA ASP A 50 -7.94 -11.22 2.10
C ASP A 50 -7.58 -10.54 3.44
N ARG A 51 -8.48 -10.66 4.42
CA ARG A 51 -8.28 -10.09 5.76
C ARG A 51 -7.08 -10.70 6.48
N THR A 52 -6.79 -11.97 6.23
CA THR A 52 -5.66 -12.69 6.83
C THR A 52 -4.33 -12.12 6.36
N MET A 53 -4.19 -11.88 5.06
CA MET A 53 -3.02 -11.26 4.44
C MET A 53 -2.80 -9.85 4.98
N VAL A 54 -3.85 -9.04 5.07
CA VAL A 54 -3.77 -7.69 5.65
C VAL A 54 -3.36 -7.74 7.13
N HIS A 55 -3.88 -8.70 7.89
CA HIS A 55 -3.49 -8.89 9.29
C HIS A 55 -2.00 -9.26 9.43
N ARG A 56 -1.52 -10.20 8.61
CA ARG A 56 -0.08 -10.58 8.59
C ARG A 56 0.82 -9.39 8.22
N TYR A 57 0.39 -8.56 7.27
CA TYR A 57 1.13 -7.35 6.92
C TYR A 57 1.21 -6.38 8.09
N ARG A 58 0.12 -6.16 8.84
CA ARG A 58 0.13 -5.32 10.05
C ARG A 58 1.05 -5.86 11.13
N LEU A 59 1.08 -7.18 11.33
CA LEU A 59 2.02 -7.82 12.27
C LEU A 59 3.47 -7.63 11.83
N TRP A 60 3.77 -7.81 10.54
CA TRP A 60 5.11 -7.57 9.99
C TRP A 60 5.53 -6.09 10.17
N LEU A 61 4.64 -5.15 9.86
CA LEU A 61 4.88 -3.71 10.10
C LEU A 61 5.21 -3.41 11.57
N ASN A 62 4.61 -4.14 12.51
CA ASN A 62 4.85 -3.95 13.94
C ASN A 62 6.17 -4.54 14.43
N ARG A 63 6.71 -5.55 13.75
CA ARG A 63 7.88 -6.31 14.22
C ARG A 63 9.17 -5.94 13.50
N ASP A 64 9.08 -5.71 12.19
CA ASP A 64 10.23 -5.83 11.30
C ASP A 64 10.54 -4.53 10.54
N VAL A 65 9.81 -3.44 10.81
CA VAL A 65 10.07 -2.13 10.19
C VAL A 65 10.93 -1.27 11.13
N PRO A 66 12.19 -0.99 10.77
CA PRO A 66 13.07 -0.12 11.56
C PRO A 66 12.50 1.30 11.65
N GLY A 67 12.66 1.96 12.80
CA GLY A 67 12.21 3.35 13.02
C GLY A 67 10.80 3.49 13.58
N ARG A 68 10.21 2.40 14.10
CA ARG A 68 9.09 2.47 15.06
C ARG A 68 9.63 2.45 16.49
N GLU A 69 10.72 3.15 16.73
CA GLU A 69 11.16 3.43 18.10
C GLU A 69 10.05 4.28 18.73
N GLU A 70 9.61 3.85 19.92
CA GLU A 70 8.67 4.59 20.74
C GLU A 70 9.29 5.96 21.03
N ASP A 71 8.61 7.04 20.62
CA ASP A 71 8.78 8.34 21.29
C ASP A 71 8.33 8.20 22.76
#